data_AF-A0A6B1E296-F1
#
_entry.id   AF-A0A6B1E296-F1
#
_cell.length_a   1.000
_cell.length_b   1.000
_cell.length_c   1.000
_cell.angle_alpha   90.00
_cell.angle_beta   90.00
_cell.angle_gamma   90.00
#
_symmetry.space_group_name_H-M   'P 1'
#
loop_
_entity.id
_entity.type
_entity.pdbx_description
1 polymer ?
#
loop_
_entity_poly.entity_id
_entity_poly.type
_entity_poly.pdbx_seq_one_letter_code
_entity_poly.pdbx_strand_id
1 'polypeptide(L)'
;MDLLALFALASALGAAVVAGVIVWTSARAANSAITRHFKASEHILETGEPPPNWLTQRKDPLANLDELIHFFESCRFFEDEFAREQLLAQLADVREDWSRRY
;
A
#
# COMPACT_ATOMS: atom_id res chain seq x y z
N MET A 1 -31.06 11.04 -36.71
CA MET A 1 -30.14 10.91 -35.55
C MET A 1 -30.55 9.67 -34.80
N ASP A 2 -29.75 8.62 -34.94
CA ASP A 2 -30.13 7.26 -34.65
C ASP A 2 -30.20 6.97 -33.15
N LEU A 3 -31.32 6.40 -32.73
CA LEU A 3 -31.61 5.99 -31.36
C LEU A 3 -30.53 5.04 -30.81
N LEU A 4 -29.91 4.24 -31.70
CA LEU A 4 -28.77 3.37 -31.42
C LEU A 4 -27.49 4.14 -31.03
N ALA A 5 -27.22 5.29 -31.64
CA ALA A 5 -26.06 6.12 -31.32
C ALA A 5 -26.19 6.75 -29.93
N LEU A 6 -27.41 7.16 -29.54
CA LEU A 6 -27.71 7.66 -28.19
C LEU A 6 -27.52 6.58 -27.12
N PHE A 7 -27.96 5.34 -27.36
CA PHE A 7 -27.76 4.23 -26.44
C PHE A 7 -26.28 3.85 -26.27
N ALA A 8 -25.51 3.84 -27.37
CA ALA A 8 -24.07 3.56 -27.32
C ALA A 8 -23.32 4.64 -26.51
N LEU A 9 -23.66 5.92 -26.72
CA LEU A 9 -23.03 7.05 -26.05
C LEU A 9 -23.36 7.07 -24.55
N ALA A 10 -24.62 6.78 -24.18
CA ALA A 10 -25.03 6.63 -22.79
C ALA A 10 -24.32 5.45 -22.09
N SER A 11 -24.14 4.32 -22.78
CA SER A 11 -23.44 3.16 -22.23
C SER A 11 -21.96 3.42 -22.00
N ALA A 12 -21.30 4.12 -22.93
CA ALA A 12 -19.91 4.53 -22.79
C ALA A 12 -19.71 5.49 -21.60
N LEU A 13 -20.63 6.44 -21.41
CA LEU A 13 -20.66 7.34 -20.26
C LEU A 13 -20.85 6.57 -18.94
N GLY A 14 -21.76 5.60 -18.91
CA GLY A 14 -21.98 4.74 -17.74
C GLY A 14 -20.72 3.96 -17.35
N ALA A 15 -20.02 3.36 -18.33
CA ALA A 15 -18.78 2.64 -18.08
C ALA A 15 -17.67 3.56 -17.54
N ALA A 16 -17.56 4.79 -18.06
CA ALA A 16 -16.57 5.78 -17.59
C ALA A 16 -16.82 6.21 -16.14
N VAL A 17 -18.09 6.42 -15.75
CA VAL A 17 -18.47 6.75 -14.37
C VAL A 17 -18.12 5.61 -13.42
N VAL A 18 -18.45 4.36 -13.78
CA VAL A 18 -18.13 3.18 -12.96
C VAL A 18 -16.63 3.03 -12.79
N ALA A 19 -15.86 3.16 -13.88
CA ALA A 19 -14.40 3.13 -13.81
C ALA A 19 -13.84 4.25 -12.91
N GLY A 20 -14.38 5.47 -13.02
CA GLY A 20 -13.99 6.60 -12.18
C GLY A 20 -14.28 6.39 -10.68
N VAL A 21 -15.43 5.81 -10.35
CA VAL A 21 -15.78 5.46 -8.95
C VAL A 21 -14.86 4.36 -8.41
N ILE A 22 -14.54 3.34 -9.22
CA ILE A 22 -13.60 2.28 -8.82
C ILE A 22 -12.21 2.88 -8.54
N VAL A 23 -11.72 3.75 -9.43
CA VAL A 23 -10.42 4.44 -9.24
C VAL A 23 -10.45 5.37 -8.01
N TRP A 24 -11.55 6.09 -7.78
CA TRP A 24 -11.66 6.98 -6.63
C TRP A 24 -11.70 6.23 -5.29
N THR A 25 -12.47 5.14 -5.24
CA THR A 25 -12.55 4.29 -4.03
C THR A 25 -11.23 3.55 -3.80
N SER A 26 -10.58 3.05 -4.84
CA SER A 26 -9.27 2.39 -4.75
C SER A 26 -8.18 3.39 -4.36
N ALA A 27 -8.17 4.61 -4.90
CA ALA A 27 -7.24 5.67 -4.49
C ALA A 27 -7.45 6.07 -3.02
N ARG A 28 -8.70 6.12 -2.56
CA ARG A 28 -9.01 6.45 -1.15
C ARG A 28 -8.61 5.33 -0.18
N ALA A 29 -8.86 4.07 -0.56
CA ALA A 29 -8.43 2.91 0.21
C ALA A 29 -6.89 2.74 0.19
N ALA A 30 -6.27 2.95 -0.96
CA ALA A 30 -4.83 2.97 -1.14
C ALA A 30 -4.20 4.07 -0.29
N ASN A 31 -4.71 5.29 -0.28
CA ASN A 31 -4.20 6.36 0.58
C ASN A 31 -4.23 5.96 2.06
N SER A 32 -5.31 5.34 2.53
CA SER A 32 -5.38 4.87 3.92
C SER A 32 -4.40 3.73 4.22
N ALA A 33 -4.22 2.78 3.29
CA ALA A 33 -3.24 1.70 3.43
C ALA A 33 -1.80 2.23 3.39
N ILE A 34 -1.47 3.04 2.39
CA ILE A 34 -0.18 3.71 2.20
C ILE A 34 0.19 4.49 3.46
N THR A 35 -0.68 5.38 3.96
CA THR A 35 -0.38 6.15 5.18
C THR A 35 -0.15 5.24 6.40
N ARG A 36 -0.87 4.12 6.53
CA ARG A 36 -0.64 3.18 7.63
C ARG A 36 0.69 2.46 7.50
N HIS A 37 1.04 2.00 6.31
CA HIS A 37 2.30 1.33 6.03
C HIS A 37 3.49 2.28 6.22
N PHE A 38 3.38 3.53 5.76
CA PHE A 38 4.41 4.56 6.01
C PHE A 38 4.59 4.88 7.49
N LYS A 39 3.50 5.03 8.25
CA LYS A 39 3.60 5.24 9.71
C LYS A 39 4.20 4.03 10.42
N ALA A 40 3.90 2.83 9.94
CA ALA A 40 4.50 1.61 10.47
C ALA A 40 6.01 1.58 10.20
N SER A 41 6.44 1.87 8.96
CA SER A 41 7.87 1.93 8.63
C SER A 41 8.59 3.03 9.40
N GLU A 42 8.00 4.22 9.52
CA GLU A 42 8.56 5.32 10.31
C GLU A 42 8.79 4.90 11.76
N HIS A 43 7.78 4.32 12.41
CA HIS A 43 7.91 3.82 13.78
C HIS A 43 9.01 2.76 13.92
N ILE A 44 9.07 1.81 13.00
CA ILE A 44 10.05 0.72 13.01
C ILE A 44 11.46 1.27 12.84
N LEU A 45 11.67 2.21 11.92
CA LEU A 45 12.98 2.79 11.65
C LEU A 45 13.45 3.72 12.77
N GLU A 46 12.54 4.41 13.43
CA GLU A 46 12.86 5.30 14.56
C GLU A 46 13.12 4.53 15.86
N THR A 47 12.35 3.48 16.12
CA THR A 47 12.37 2.80 17.43
C THR A 47 13.05 1.43 17.41
N GLY A 48 13.19 0.82 16.23
CA GLY A 48 13.64 -0.57 16.08
C GLY A 48 12.65 -1.61 16.61
N GLU A 49 11.43 -1.21 16.97
CA GLU A 49 10.43 -2.06 17.62
C GLU A 49 9.14 -2.17 16.78
N PRO A 50 8.37 -3.27 16.92
CA PRO A 50 7.14 -3.44 16.18
C PRO A 50 6.05 -2.45 16.63
N PRO A 51 5.28 -1.88 15.69
CA PRO A 51 4.17 -1.00 16.01
C PRO A 51 3.17 -1.65 16.99
N PRO A 52 2.62 -0.91 17.95
CA PRO A 52 1.77 -1.47 19.01
C PRO A 52 0.50 -2.13 18.48
N ASN A 53 0.01 -1.68 17.32
CA ASN A 53 -1.15 -2.28 16.63
C ASN A 53 -0.84 -3.62 15.95
N TRP A 54 0.42 -4.03 15.82
CA TRP A 54 0.79 -5.37 15.33
C TRP A 54 0.69 -6.40 16.45
N LEU A 55 1.07 -6.00 17.67
CA LEU A 55 0.98 -6.84 18.87
C LEU A 55 -0.47 -7.22 19.21
N THR A 56 -1.42 -6.34 18.92
CA THR A 56 -2.85 -6.62 19.16
C THR A 56 -3.43 -7.64 18.18
N GLN A 57 -2.79 -7.86 17.02
CA GLN A 57 -3.29 -8.76 15.97
C GLN A 57 -2.90 -10.23 16.20
N ARG A 58 -2.15 -10.55 17.26
CA ARG A 58 -1.59 -11.91 17.54
C ARG A 58 -0.85 -12.52 16.35
N LYS A 59 -0.31 -11.68 15.47
CA LYS A 59 0.45 -12.08 14.30
C LYS A 59 1.93 -11.87 14.59
N ASP A 60 2.76 -12.77 14.07
CA ASP A 60 4.21 -12.66 14.19
C ASP A 60 4.69 -11.30 13.65
N PRO A 61 5.43 -10.50 14.46
CA PRO A 61 6.02 -9.25 14.01
C PRO A 61 6.85 -9.39 12.74
N LEU A 62 7.56 -10.51 12.55
CA LEU A 62 8.38 -10.75 11.37
C LEU A 62 7.50 -10.93 10.12
N ALA A 63 6.39 -11.65 10.24
CA ALA A 63 5.43 -11.81 9.14
C ALA A 63 4.75 -10.50 8.75
N ASN A 64 4.49 -9.60 9.71
CA ASN A 64 3.96 -8.27 9.41
C ASN A 64 4.99 -7.38 8.71
N LEU A 65 6.26 -7.50 9.07
CA LEU A 65 7.35 -6.80 8.41
C LEU A 65 7.56 -7.29 6.97
N ASP A 66 7.48 -8.60 6.74
CA ASP A 66 7.55 -9.19 5.39
C ASP A 66 6.42 -8.67 4.48
N GLU A 67 5.19 -8.58 5.01
CA GLU A 67 4.07 -7.98 4.29
C GLU A 67 4.27 -6.49 4.01
N LEU A 68 4.87 -5.77 4.95
CA LEU A 68 5.18 -4.35 4.78
C LEU A 68 6.23 -4.13 3.67
N ILE A 69 7.28 -4.95 3.65
CA ILE A 69 8.32 -4.93 2.61
C ILE A 69 7.70 -5.24 1.25
N HIS A 70 6.94 -6.33 1.14
CA HIS A 70 6.27 -6.71 -0.10
C HIS A 70 5.28 -5.64 -0.60
N PHE A 71 4.60 -4.95 0.32
CA PHE A 71 3.77 -3.81 -0.02
C PHE A 71 4.60 -2.72 -0.72
N PHE A 72 5.74 -2.33 -0.17
CA PHE A 72 6.60 -1.30 -0.76
C PHE A 72 7.25 -1.73 -2.08
N GLU A 73 7.60 -3.01 -2.24
CA GLU A 73 8.11 -3.57 -3.50
C GLU A 73 7.08 -3.49 -4.63
N SER A 74 5.80 -3.75 -4.33
CA SER A 74 4.71 -3.75 -5.30
C SER A 74 4.02 -2.39 -5.45
N CYS A 75 4.37 -1.40 -4.62
CA CYS A 75 3.74 -0.10 -4.58
C CYS A 75 4.17 0.79 -5.75
N ARG A 76 3.24 1.02 -6.70
CA ARG A 76 3.43 1.97 -7.82
C ARG A 76 3.35 3.45 -7.45
N PHE A 77 3.17 3.79 -6.17
CA PHE A 77 3.00 5.18 -5.72
C PHE A 77 4.33 5.89 -5.37
N PHE A 78 5.45 5.18 -5.38
CA PHE A 78 6.76 5.83 -5.29
C PHE A 78 7.10 6.47 -6.64
N GLU A 79 7.04 7.80 -6.70
CA GLU A 79 7.55 8.57 -7.84
C GLU A 79 9.09 8.52 -7.90
N ASP A 80 9.74 8.36 -6.74
CA ASP A 80 11.20 8.25 -6.58
C ASP A 80 11.61 6.80 -6.27
N GLU A 81 12.24 6.16 -7.26
CA GLU A 81 12.75 4.80 -7.17
C GLU A 81 13.93 4.66 -6.19
N PHE A 82 14.79 5.69 -6.09
CA PHE A 82 15.93 5.67 -5.18
C PHE A 82 15.45 5.72 -3.72
N ALA A 83 14.47 6.57 -3.41
CA ALA A 83 13.87 6.62 -2.09
C ALA A 83 13.19 5.29 -1.70
N ARG A 84 12.56 4.61 -2.66
CA ARG A 84 11.97 3.28 -2.47
C ARG A 84 13.04 2.25 -2.13
N GLU A 85 14.11 2.19 -2.90
CA GLU A 85 15.22 1.26 -2.66
C GLU A 85 15.89 1.49 -1.31
N GLN A 86 16.10 2.75 -0.93
CA GLN A 86 16.67 3.09 0.37
C GLN A 86 15.77 2.65 1.53
N LEU A 87 14.45 2.88 1.43
CA LEU A 87 13.49 2.41 2.43
C LEU A 87 13.49 0.88 2.54
N LEU A 88 13.47 0.17 1.41
CA LEU A 88 13.49 -1.29 1.37
C LEU A 88 14.77 -1.86 1.98
N ALA A 89 15.93 -1.25 1.70
CA ALA A 89 17.20 -1.65 2.30
C ALA A 89 17.17 -1.51 3.83
N GLN A 90 16.69 -0.37 4.34
CA GLN A 90 16.58 -0.15 5.79
C GLN A 90 15.61 -1.13 6.46
N LEU A 91 14.47 -1.44 5.83
CA LEU A 91 13.53 -2.43 6.34
C LEU A 91 14.09 -3.86 6.29
N ALA A 92 14.91 -4.19 5.29
CA ALA A 92 15.61 -5.47 5.20
C ALA A 92 16.64 -5.65 6.33
N ASP A 93 17.37 -4.59 6.68
CA ASP A 93 18.30 -4.60 7.82
C ASP A 93 17.55 -4.86 9.14
N VAL A 94 16.41 -4.17 9.35
CA VAL A 94 15.57 -4.40 10.53
C VAL A 94 15.02 -5.82 10.56
N ARG A 95 14.60 -6.35 9.40
CA ARG A 95 14.11 -7.72 9.29
C ARG A 95 15.18 -8.73 9.69
N GLU A 96 16.43 -8.52 9.27
CA GLU A 96 17.54 -9.37 9.66
C GLU A 96 17.77 -9.32 11.17
N ASP A 97 17.76 -8.13 11.78
CA ASP A 97 17.90 -7.98 13.23
C ASP A 97 16.77 -8.70 13.99
N TRP A 98 15.52 -8.49 13.59
CA TRP A 98 14.36 -9.12 14.21
C TRP A 98 14.35 -10.64 14.04
N SER A 99 14.83 -11.16 12.92
CA SER A 99 14.93 -12.62 12.69
C SER A 99 15.87 -13.34 13.67
N ARG A 100 16.74 -12.59 14.36
CA ARG A 100 17.62 -13.11 15.41
C ARG A 100 16.99 -12.99 16.80
N ARG A 101 15.97 -12.14 16.96
CA ARG A 101 15.34 -11.76 18.24
C ARG A 101 14.02 -12.48 18.50
N TYR A 102 13.26 -12.78 17.44
CA TYR A 102 11.96 -13.47 17.47
C TYR A 102 12.09 -14.86 16.85
#